data_AF-A0A7W8LQ21-F1
#
_entry.id   AF-A0A7W8LQ21-F1
#
_cell.length_a   1.000
_cell.length_b   1.000
_cell.length_c   1.000
_cell.angle_alpha   90.00
_cell.angle_beta   90.00
_cell.angle_gamma   90.00
#
_symmetry.space_group_name_H-M   'P 1'
#
loop_
_entity.id
_entity.type
_entity.pdbx_description
1 polymer ?
#
loop_
_entity_poly.entity_id
_entity_poly.type
_entity_poly.pdbx_seq_one_letter_code
_entity_poly.pdbx_strand_id
1 'polypeptide(L)'
;MHTAGGVRIFTRCALDTLLAAWILNGNIDIATTPPGEAQPLHLTVRDGHLQAPPDAVLAVPTQPDVQKAEGIHRSFLPYAPVWR
;
A
#
# COMPACT_ATOMS: atom_id res chain seq x y z
N MET A 1 7.00 5.34 -1.23
CA MET A 1 6.69 5.61 -2.65
C MET A 1 7.47 6.82 -3.13
N HIS A 2 7.80 6.87 -4.41
CA HIS A 2 8.47 7.99 -5.08
C HIS A 2 7.54 8.54 -6.16
N THR A 3 7.37 9.86 -6.19
CA THR A 3 6.62 10.54 -7.25
C THR A 3 7.53 10.87 -8.44
N ALA A 4 6.95 11.10 -9.61
CA ALA A 4 7.69 11.57 -10.80
C ALA A 4 8.49 12.86 -10.57
N GLY A 5 8.06 13.70 -9.62
CA GLY A 5 8.78 14.92 -9.20
C GLY A 5 9.96 14.67 -8.25
N GLY A 6 10.32 13.40 -7.99
CA GLY A 6 11.43 13.02 -7.12
C GLY A 6 11.10 13.06 -5.62
N VAL A 7 9.85 13.34 -5.24
CA VAL A 7 9.44 13.40 -3.83
C VAL A 7 9.26 11.99 -3.28
N ARG A 8 9.86 11.73 -2.12
CA ARG A 8 9.68 10.47 -1.38
C ARG A 8 8.60 10.64 -0.31
N ILE A 9 7.58 9.80 -0.37
CA ILE A 9 6.45 9.79 0.56
C ILE A 9 6.39 8.42 1.26
N PHE A 10 6.10 8.43 2.56
CA PHE A 10 5.89 7.24 3.36
C PHE A 10 4.42 7.17 3.79
N THR A 11 3.79 6.02 3.61
CA THR A 11 2.42 5.74 4.03
C THR A 11 2.43 4.66 5.11
N ARG A 12 1.32 4.52 5.86
CA ARG A 12 1.28 3.59 7.00
C ARG A 12 0.89 2.17 6.62
N CYS A 13 0.13 1.98 5.54
CA CYS A 13 -0.14 0.67 4.96
C CYS A 13 -0.08 0.73 3.43
N ALA A 14 -0.22 -0.44 2.80
CA ALA A 14 -0.20 -0.56 1.35
C ALA A 14 -1.46 0.02 0.68
N LEU A 15 -2.63 -0.08 1.33
CA LEU A 15 -3.86 0.56 0.85
C LEU A 15 -3.70 2.08 0.77
N ASP A 16 -3.13 2.72 1.81
CA ASP A 16 -2.83 4.15 1.81
C ASP A 16 -1.90 4.52 0.65
N THR A 17 -0.93 3.65 0.31
CA THR A 17 -0.03 3.91 -0.83
C THR A 17 -0.79 3.95 -2.15
N LEU A 18 -1.70 3.01 -2.38
CA LEU A 18 -2.50 2.95 -3.60
C LEU A 18 -3.49 4.12 -3.68
N LEU A 19 -4.15 4.46 -2.57
CA LEU A 19 -5.05 5.61 -2.49
C LEU A 19 -4.30 6.93 -2.72
N ALA A 20 -3.13 7.10 -2.10
CA ALA A 20 -2.29 8.26 -2.33
C ALA A 20 -1.86 8.34 -3.79
N ALA A 21 -1.58 7.20 -4.44
CA ALA A 21 -1.24 7.20 -5.85
C ALA A 21 -2.38 7.68 -6.75
N TRP A 22 -3.60 7.30 -6.42
CA TRP A 22 -4.80 7.78 -7.11
C TRP A 22 -5.07 9.27 -6.86
N ILE A 23 -4.99 9.73 -5.59
CA ILE A 23 -5.24 11.13 -5.21
C ILE A 23 -4.23 12.10 -5.87
N LEU A 24 -2.95 11.70 -5.93
CA LEU A 24 -1.90 12.52 -6.53
C LEU A 24 -1.95 12.55 -8.06
N ASN A 25 -2.79 11.71 -8.68
CA ASN A 25 -3.01 11.64 -10.12
C ASN A 25 -1.71 11.67 -10.95
N GLY A 26 -0.73 10.85 -10.55
CA GLY A 26 0.60 10.89 -11.12
C GLY A 26 1.30 9.53 -11.14
N ASN A 27 2.38 9.47 -11.92
CA ASN A 27 3.22 8.29 -12.04
C ASN A 27 4.03 8.09 -10.76
N ILE A 28 3.86 6.93 -10.13
CA ILE A 28 4.41 6.66 -8.79
C ILE A 28 5.05 5.28 -8.76
N ASP A 29 6.21 5.23 -8.11
CA ASP A 29 6.93 3.99 -7.81
C ASP A 29 6.74 3.62 -6.35
N ILE A 30 6.32 2.40 -6.12
CA ILE A 30 6.02 1.87 -4.80
C ILE A 30 6.99 0.72 -4.54
N ALA A 31 7.68 0.80 -3.41
CA ALA A 31 8.46 -0.30 -2.87
C ALA A 31 7.91 -0.59 -1.48
N THR A 32 7.55 -1.85 -1.25
CA THR A 32 7.05 -2.36 0.04
C THR A 32 7.67 -3.72 0.30
N THR A 33 7.90 -4.09 1.56
CA THR A 33 8.39 -5.42 1.91
C THR A 33 7.26 -6.19 2.59
N PRO A 34 6.69 -7.21 1.93
CA PRO A 34 5.70 -8.09 2.53
C PRO A 34 6.16 -8.68 3.88
N PRO A 35 5.26 -8.87 4.85
CA PRO A 35 5.58 -9.60 6.08
C PRO A 35 6.07 -11.02 5.75
N GLY A 36 7.18 -11.42 6.34
CA GLY A 36 7.76 -12.75 6.11
C GLY A 36 8.64 -12.86 4.86
N GLU A 37 8.74 -11.79 4.05
CA GLU A 37 9.64 -11.76 2.90
C GLU A 37 10.90 -10.93 3.12
N ALA A 38 12.01 -11.41 2.56
CA ALA A 38 13.29 -10.73 2.60
C ALA A 38 13.48 -9.73 1.45
N GLN A 39 12.74 -9.88 0.36
CA GLN A 39 12.88 -9.04 -0.83
C GLN A 39 11.75 -8.01 -0.92
N PRO A 40 12.04 -6.76 -1.34
CA PRO A 40 11.02 -5.77 -1.58
C PRO A 40 10.19 -6.13 -2.82
N LEU A 41 8.88 -5.97 -2.70
CA LEU A 41 7.95 -5.96 -3.80
C LEU A 41 7.90 -4.57 -4.41
N HIS A 42 8.01 -4.51 -5.74
CA HIS A 42 7.93 -3.29 -6.51
C HIS A 42 6.61 -3.24 -7.29
N LEU A 43 5.89 -2.14 -7.13
CA LEU A 43 4.65 -1.84 -7.83
C LEU A 43 4.81 -0.48 -8.48
N THR A 44 4.20 -0.28 -9.65
CA THR A 44 4.18 1.03 -10.31
C THR A 44 2.75 1.41 -10.63
N VAL A 45 2.43 2.69 -10.45
CA VAL A 45 1.21 3.27 -11.00
C VAL A 45 1.63 4.16 -12.16
N ARG A 46 1.05 3.92 -13.34
CA ARG A 46 1.31 4.66 -14.57
C ARG A 46 -0.02 5.01 -15.22
N ASP A 47 -0.26 6.29 -15.43
CA ASP A 47 -1.48 6.79 -16.09
C ASP A 47 -2.78 6.20 -15.49
N GLY A 48 -2.82 6.06 -14.17
CA GLY A 48 -3.95 5.46 -13.43
C GLY A 48 -4.01 3.93 -13.43
N HIS A 49 -3.09 3.25 -14.11
CA HIS A 49 -3.00 1.79 -14.15
C HIS A 49 -1.95 1.28 -13.16
N LEU A 50 -2.36 0.34 -12.31
CA LEU A 50 -1.46 -0.40 -11.43
C LEU A 50 -0.76 -1.51 -12.23
N GLN A 51 0.57 -1.52 -12.20
CA GLN A 51 1.40 -2.62 -12.66
C GLN A 51 2.04 -3.26 -11.42
N ALA A 52 1.71 -4.54 -11.22
CA ALA A 52 2.13 -5.32 -10.08
C ALA A 52 2.52 -6.73 -10.55
N PRO A 53 3.37 -7.45 -9.81
CA PRO A 53 3.54 -8.88 -10.01
C PRO A 53 2.18 -9.59 -9.91
N PRO A 54 1.91 -10.59 -10.77
CA PRO A 54 0.60 -11.23 -10.87
C PRO A 54 0.20 -12.01 -9.61
N ASP A 55 1.18 -12.34 -8.78
CA ASP A 55 1.08 -13.02 -7.50
C ASP A 55 0.88 -12.05 -6.32
N ALA A 56 0.97 -10.72 -6.55
CA ALA A 56 0.79 -9.74 -5.48
C ALA A 56 -0.66 -9.68 -4.98
N VAL A 57 -0.87 -9.93 -3.69
CA VAL A 57 -2.17 -9.88 -3.03
C VAL A 57 -2.17 -8.82 -1.93
N LEU A 58 -3.15 -7.93 -1.93
CA LEU A 58 -3.39 -7.02 -0.81
C LEU A 58 -4.44 -7.63 0.12
N ALA A 59 -4.06 -7.92 1.37
CA ALA A 59 -5.05 -8.24 2.38
C ALA A 59 -5.82 -6.96 2.76
N VAL A 60 -7.13 -7.03 2.89
CA VAL A 60 -7.94 -5.90 3.39
C VAL A 60 -8.94 -6.48 4.39
N PRO A 61 -8.89 -6.10 5.68
CA PRO A 61 -9.88 -6.55 6.64
C PRO A 61 -11.27 -6.03 6.24
N THR A 62 -12.26 -6.90 6.22
CA THR A 62 -13.63 -6.57 5.80
C THR A 62 -14.47 -5.97 6.93
N GLN A 63 -13.99 -6.08 8.17
CA GLN A 63 -14.63 -5.52 9.35
C GLN A 63 -13.60 -4.72 10.15
N PRO A 64 -13.91 -3.47 10.55
CA PRO A 64 -13.12 -2.80 11.56
C PRO A 64 -13.18 -3.61 12.86
N ASP A 65 -12.05 -3.79 13.55
CA ASP A 65 -12.05 -4.33 14.91
C ASP A 65 -12.69 -3.30 15.85
N VAL A 66 -14.03 -3.36 15.94
CA VAL A 66 -14.86 -2.41 16.71
C VAL A 66 -14.77 -2.65 18.22
N GLN A 67 -14.22 -3.79 18.65
CA GLN A 67 -14.15 -4.13 20.08
C GLN A 67 -13.06 -3.38 20.83
N LYS A 68 -12.11 -2.78 20.11
CA LYS A 68 -11.16 -1.84 20.67
C LYS A 68 -11.43 -0.50 19.99
N ALA A 69 -11.93 0.47 20.74
CA ALA A 69 -12.03 1.87 20.34
C ALA A 69 -10.63 2.53 20.17
N GLU A 70 -9.68 1.78 19.64
CA GLU A 70 -8.39 2.28 19.19
C GLU A 70 -8.56 2.61 17.70
N GLY A 71 -8.30 3.86 17.30
CA GLY A 71 -8.64 4.35 15.96
C GLY A 71 -8.14 3.48 14.80
N ILE A 72 -8.70 3.71 13.61
CA ILE A 72 -8.48 2.99 12.32
C ILE A 72 -7.01 2.56 12.09
N HIS A 73 -6.06 3.35 12.57
CA HIS A 73 -4.63 3.07 12.52
C HIS A 73 -4.16 1.77 13.17
N ARG A 74 -4.84 1.27 14.21
CA ARG A 74 -4.51 0.01 14.89
C ARG A 74 -5.39 -1.16 14.46
N SER A 75 -6.61 -0.88 14.00
CA SER A 75 -7.59 -1.92 13.64
C SER A 75 -7.49 -2.38 12.19
N PHE A 76 -6.92 -1.57 11.29
CA PHE A 76 -6.99 -1.81 9.84
C PHE A 76 -5.61 -1.89 9.17
N LEU A 77 -4.70 -0.99 9.55
CA LEU A 77 -3.38 -0.87 8.92
C LEU A 77 -2.43 -2.06 9.13
N PRO A 78 -2.42 -2.77 10.29
CA PRO A 78 -1.59 -3.96 10.47
C PRO A 78 -2.01 -5.15 9.60
N TYR A 79 -3.26 -5.15 9.14
CA TYR A 79 -3.87 -6.24 8.39
C TYR A 79 -4.04 -5.92 6.90
N ALA A 80 -3.47 -4.81 6.43
CA ALA A 80 -3.32 -4.51 5.02
C ALA A 80 -1.89 -4.63 4.46
N PRO A 81 -1.16 -5.73 4.74
CA PRO A 81 0.08 -6.02 4.03
C PRO A 81 -0.18 -6.50 2.61
N VAL A 82 0.80 -6.26 1.75
CA VAL A 82 0.90 -6.96 0.47
C VAL A 82 1.61 -8.28 0.72
N TRP A 83 1.14 -9.34 0.09
CA TRP A 83 1.70 -10.69 0.05
C TRP A 83 2.06 -11.02 -1.40
N ARG A 84 2.85 -12.08 -1.57
CA ARG A 84 3.18 -12.70 -2.84
C ARG A 84 2.72 -14.16 -2.84
#